data_AF-X1VTE2-F1
#
_entry.id   AF-X1VTE2-F1
#
_cell.length_a   1.000
_cell.length_b   1.000
_cell.length_c   1.000
_cell.angle_alpha   90.00
_cell.angle_beta   90.00
_cell.angle_gamma   90.00
#
_symmetry.space_group_name_H-M   'P 1'
#
loop_
_entity.id
_entity.type
_entity.pdbx_description
1 polymer ?
#
loop_
_entity_poly.entity_id
_entity_poly.type
_entity_poly.pdbx_seq_one_letter_code
_entity_poly.pdbx_strand_id
1 'polypeptide(L)'
;PFQVSNFSSRGPTKEGLIKPDAIMFGEDIVMASSISDTATVAKSGTSFATPLTSAMAIIYHEGVYRQALVTRQLVELPPGEMYFITMGELIDAYLPLLCVKPEGVAAGKDYDYGYGLPYGPFVAQAVGVRPAIDIGAMLTPVVAIAMLGIMTTTMAKAFR
;
A
#
# COMPACT_ATOMS: atom_id res chain seq x y z
N PRO A 1 -3.48 -12.51 1.07
CA PRO A 1 -2.79 -11.89 2.24
C PRO A 1 -1.27 -12.00 2.01
N PHE A 2 -0.48 -11.01 2.42
CA PHE A 2 0.99 -11.06 2.29
C PHE A 2 1.62 -11.75 3.51
N GLN A 3 2.82 -12.30 3.32
CA GLN A 3 3.60 -12.98 4.36
C GLN A 3 5.02 -12.40 4.40
N VAL A 4 5.65 -12.50 5.57
CA VAL A 4 7.06 -12.08 5.74
C VAL A 4 7.97 -13.21 5.27
N SER A 5 8.90 -12.88 4.38
CA SER A 5 9.91 -13.79 3.86
C SER A 5 10.64 -14.56 4.97
N ASN A 6 10.95 -15.85 4.71
CA ASN A 6 11.68 -16.68 5.68
C ASN A 6 13.07 -16.11 6.02
N PHE A 7 13.74 -15.51 5.04
CA PHE A 7 15.06 -14.89 5.22
C PHE A 7 15.00 -13.50 5.89
N SER A 8 13.82 -12.90 6.04
CA SER A 8 13.72 -11.57 6.67
C SER A 8 14.10 -11.66 8.14
N SER A 9 15.06 -10.83 8.55
CA SER A 9 15.44 -10.74 9.95
C SER A 9 14.27 -10.21 10.78
N ARG A 10 14.16 -10.70 12.00
CA ARG A 10 13.11 -10.38 12.97
C ARG A 10 13.75 -9.89 14.25
N GLY A 11 13.05 -9.02 14.96
CA GLY A 11 13.47 -8.58 16.28
C GLY A 11 13.28 -9.67 17.36
N PRO A 12 13.57 -9.34 18.62
CA PRO A 12 14.09 -8.05 19.09
C PRO A 12 15.53 -7.79 18.63
N THR A 13 15.97 -6.53 18.69
CA THR A 13 17.41 -6.23 18.64
C THR A 13 18.11 -6.74 19.92
N LYS A 14 19.45 -6.73 19.95
CA LYS A 14 20.21 -7.14 21.14
C LYS A 14 19.88 -6.26 22.36
N GLU A 15 19.48 -5.03 22.12
CA GLU A 15 19.08 -4.02 23.11
C GLU A 15 17.60 -4.12 23.50
N GLY A 16 16.85 -5.07 22.93
CA GLY A 16 15.44 -5.30 23.22
C GLY A 16 14.47 -4.43 22.43
N LEU A 17 14.91 -3.76 21.36
CA LEU A 17 14.03 -2.91 20.55
C LEU A 17 13.15 -3.73 19.60
N ILE A 18 11.91 -3.27 19.40
CA ILE A 18 10.99 -3.82 18.41
C ILE A 18 11.38 -3.33 17.01
N LYS A 19 11.87 -4.27 16.20
CA LYS A 19 12.24 -4.12 14.79
C LYS A 19 11.72 -5.32 13.99
N PRO A 20 11.42 -5.19 12.69
CA PRO A 20 11.63 -4.00 11.83
C PRO A 20 10.65 -2.85 12.13
N ASP A 21 10.87 -1.68 11.51
CA ASP A 21 9.89 -0.57 11.60
C ASP A 21 8.68 -0.82 10.71
N ALA A 22 8.90 -1.33 9.51
CA ALA A 22 7.89 -1.76 8.55
C ALA A 22 8.49 -2.85 7.64
N ILE A 23 7.62 -3.50 6.87
CA ILE A 23 8.02 -4.43 5.83
C ILE A 23 7.71 -3.84 4.45
N MET A 24 8.35 -4.38 3.40
CA MET A 24 8.13 -3.98 2.01
C MET A 24 8.43 -5.14 1.06
N PHE A 25 7.99 -5.03 -0.19
CA PHE A 25 8.24 -6.04 -1.23
C PHE A 25 9.73 -6.31 -1.42
N GLY A 26 10.09 -7.59 -1.34
CA GLY A 26 11.49 -8.01 -1.47
C GLY A 26 11.66 -9.41 -2.02
N GLU A 27 10.63 -10.03 -2.59
CA GLU A 27 10.73 -11.32 -3.26
C GLU A 27 10.35 -11.18 -4.73
N ASP A 28 11.13 -11.83 -5.60
CA ASP A 28 10.94 -11.92 -7.04
C ASP A 28 10.73 -10.55 -7.72
N ILE A 29 11.47 -9.55 -7.25
CA ILE A 29 11.41 -8.20 -7.82
C ILE A 29 12.19 -8.19 -9.13
N VAL A 30 11.52 -7.84 -10.22
CA VAL A 30 12.14 -7.71 -11.55
C VAL A 30 12.98 -6.45 -11.58
N MET A 31 14.28 -6.61 -11.78
CA MET A 31 15.28 -5.54 -11.76
C MET A 31 16.12 -5.56 -13.04
N ALA A 32 16.78 -4.45 -13.34
CA ALA A 32 17.79 -4.39 -14.39
C ALA A 32 18.92 -5.40 -14.12
N SER A 33 19.41 -6.04 -15.19
CA SER A 33 20.48 -7.02 -15.16
C SER A 33 21.72 -6.51 -15.88
N SER A 34 22.91 -6.89 -15.41
CA SER A 34 24.17 -6.56 -16.08
C SER A 34 24.46 -7.42 -17.32
N ILE A 35 23.54 -8.34 -17.69
CA ILE A 35 23.71 -9.23 -18.85
C ILE A 35 23.65 -8.44 -20.17
N SER A 36 22.78 -7.43 -20.27
CA SER A 36 22.71 -6.51 -21.42
C SER A 36 21.84 -5.29 -21.07
N ASP A 37 21.86 -4.25 -21.92
CA ASP A 37 21.11 -2.99 -21.72
C ASP A 37 19.58 -3.14 -21.63
N THR A 38 19.05 -4.28 -22.07
CA THR A 38 17.59 -4.57 -22.03
C THR A 38 17.26 -5.74 -21.11
N ALA A 39 18.25 -6.37 -20.49
CA ALA A 39 18.03 -7.56 -19.70
C ALA A 39 17.47 -7.22 -18.31
N THR A 40 16.58 -8.09 -17.85
CA THR A 40 16.03 -8.06 -16.49
C THR A 40 16.31 -9.36 -15.76
N VAL A 41 16.34 -9.31 -14.43
CA VAL A 41 16.49 -10.47 -13.55
C VAL A 41 15.62 -10.31 -12.31
N ALA A 42 14.96 -11.39 -11.89
CA ALA A 42 14.23 -11.42 -10.62
C ALA A 42 15.22 -11.63 -9.46
N LYS A 43 15.10 -10.81 -8.40
CA LYS A 43 15.91 -10.95 -7.19
C LYS A 43 15.06 -10.85 -5.93
N SER A 44 15.53 -11.55 -4.89
CA SER A 44 14.88 -11.61 -3.59
C SER A 44 15.87 -11.24 -2.48
N GLY A 45 15.40 -10.54 -1.46
CA GLY A 45 16.19 -10.07 -0.33
C GLY A 45 15.69 -8.74 0.23
N THR A 46 15.99 -8.49 1.50
CA THR A 46 15.70 -7.20 2.16
C THR A 46 16.45 -6.05 1.49
N SER A 47 17.59 -6.30 0.85
CA SER A 47 18.30 -5.32 0.01
C SER A 47 17.46 -4.77 -1.13
N PHE A 48 16.41 -5.48 -1.58
CA PHE A 48 15.46 -5.01 -2.60
C PHE A 48 14.23 -4.32 -1.98
N ALA A 49 13.89 -4.67 -0.74
CA ALA A 49 12.84 -3.99 0.02
C ALA A 49 13.28 -2.58 0.49
N THR A 50 14.53 -2.42 0.93
CA THR A 50 15.10 -1.14 1.40
C THR A 50 14.92 0.03 0.42
N PRO A 51 15.32 -0.05 -0.86
CA PRO A 51 15.17 1.08 -1.78
C PRO A 51 13.71 1.47 -2.02
N LEU A 52 12.76 0.51 -1.99
CA LEU A 52 11.33 0.82 -2.12
C LEU A 52 10.83 1.63 -0.91
N THR A 53 11.23 1.25 0.30
CA THR A 53 10.92 2.01 1.52
C THR A 53 11.56 3.39 1.49
N SER A 54 12.83 3.50 1.08
CA SER A 54 13.53 4.79 0.96
C SER A 54 12.86 5.72 -0.06
N ALA A 55 12.38 5.19 -1.19
CA ALA A 55 11.67 5.97 -2.20
C ALA A 55 10.41 6.63 -1.62
N MET A 56 9.68 5.94 -0.74
CA MET A 56 8.50 6.53 -0.09
C MET A 56 8.87 7.75 0.76
N ALA A 57 9.95 7.66 1.55
CA ALA A 57 10.42 8.77 2.36
C ALA A 57 10.84 9.96 1.49
N ILE A 58 11.57 9.70 0.39
CA ILE A 58 11.97 10.73 -0.57
C ILE A 58 10.76 11.41 -1.21
N ILE A 59 9.79 10.63 -1.71
CA ILE A 59 8.56 11.16 -2.33
C ILE A 59 7.75 11.98 -1.32
N TYR A 60 7.67 11.53 -0.07
CA TYR A 60 7.02 12.28 1.00
C TYR A 60 7.69 13.65 1.19
N HIS A 61 9.01 13.68 1.38
CA HIS A 61 9.75 14.92 1.58
C HIS A 61 9.67 15.85 0.38
N GLU A 62 9.74 15.32 -0.84
CA GLU A 62 9.58 16.10 -2.07
C GLU A 62 8.17 16.70 -2.17
N GLY A 63 7.14 15.92 -1.85
CA GLY A 63 5.75 16.38 -1.81
C GLY A 63 5.55 17.51 -0.80
N VAL A 64 6.08 17.36 0.41
CA VAL A 64 6.04 18.41 1.44
C VAL A 64 6.79 19.66 0.98
N TYR A 65 7.99 19.50 0.42
CA TYR A 65 8.80 20.62 -0.06
C TYR A 65 8.10 21.40 -1.20
N ARG A 66 7.50 20.70 -2.16
CA ARG A 66 6.85 21.32 -3.32
C ARG A 66 5.46 21.89 -3.02
N GLN A 67 4.70 21.25 -2.15
CA GLN A 67 3.29 21.59 -1.94
C GLN A 67 3.06 22.39 -0.65
N ALA A 68 3.99 22.38 0.32
CA ALA A 68 3.84 23.01 1.63
C ALA A 68 2.56 22.62 2.40
N LEU A 69 1.94 21.49 2.04
CA LEU A 69 0.68 21.02 2.62
C LEU A 69 0.93 19.85 3.57
N VAL A 70 1.32 20.14 4.82
CA VAL A 70 1.10 19.19 5.91
C VAL A 70 -0.33 19.41 6.39
N THR A 71 -1.28 18.64 5.87
CA THR A 71 -2.73 18.81 6.15
C THR A 71 -3.08 18.56 7.63
N ARG A 72 -2.16 17.97 8.40
CA ARG A 72 -2.30 17.76 9.85
C ARG A 72 -1.04 18.22 10.56
N GLN A 73 -1.04 19.45 11.04
CA GLN A 73 -0.01 19.93 11.97
C GLN A 73 -0.12 19.12 13.26
N LEU A 74 0.82 18.20 13.49
CA LEU A 74 0.99 17.54 14.79
C LEU A 74 1.72 18.45 15.80
N VAL A 75 2.29 19.57 15.32
CA VAL A 75 3.03 20.57 16.10
C VAL A 75 2.52 21.95 15.72
N GLU A 76 2.25 22.79 16.72
CA GLU A 76 1.91 24.20 16.52
C GLU A 76 3.18 24.96 16.13
N LEU A 77 3.17 25.62 14.97
CA LEU A 77 4.34 26.36 14.46
C LEU A 77 4.11 27.87 14.55
N PRO A 78 5.17 28.64 14.85
CA PRO A 78 5.13 30.09 14.69
C PRO A 78 4.73 30.49 13.26
N PRO A 79 4.02 31.60 13.07
CA PRO A 79 3.65 32.09 11.74
C PRO A 79 4.88 32.28 10.85
N GLY A 80 4.89 31.62 9.69
CA GLY A 80 5.97 31.73 8.70
C GLY A 80 7.09 30.70 8.82
N GLU A 81 7.05 29.79 9.79
CA GLU A 81 8.02 28.69 9.90
C GLU A 81 7.55 27.44 9.16
N MET A 82 8.47 26.82 8.41
CA MET A 82 8.27 25.52 7.78
C MET A 82 8.88 24.44 8.66
N TYR A 83 8.09 23.42 8.99
CA TYR A 83 8.55 22.27 9.78
C TYR A 83 8.81 21.07 8.89
N PHE A 84 10.05 20.63 8.88
CA PHE A 84 10.45 19.37 8.26
C PHE A 84 10.34 18.26 9.28
N ILE A 85 9.43 17.32 9.01
CA ILE A 85 9.27 16.12 9.83
C ILE A 85 10.59 15.36 9.81
N THR A 86 11.11 15.00 10.97
CA THR A 86 12.32 14.17 11.05
C THR A 86 12.03 12.75 10.61
N MET A 87 13.06 11.99 10.22
CA MET A 87 12.86 10.58 9.86
C MET A 87 12.31 9.75 11.04
N GLY A 88 12.71 10.10 12.27
CA GLY A 88 12.17 9.47 13.48
C GLY A 88 10.67 9.71 13.62
N GLU A 89 10.22 10.95 13.48
CA GLU A 89 8.78 11.28 13.52
C GLU A 89 8.01 10.63 12.36
N LEU A 90 8.59 10.57 11.16
CA LEU A 90 7.99 9.87 10.02
C LEU A 90 7.76 8.39 10.35
N ILE A 91 8.73 7.74 10.98
CA ILE A 91 8.65 6.33 11.38
C ILE A 91 7.70 6.11 12.56
N ASP A 92 7.78 6.93 13.59
CA ASP A 92 7.09 6.65 14.85
C ASP A 92 5.66 7.22 14.90
N ALA A 93 5.39 8.34 14.22
CA ALA A 93 4.08 8.99 14.23
C ALA A 93 3.26 8.75 12.96
N TYR A 94 3.89 8.67 11.78
CA TYR A 94 3.17 8.62 10.51
C TYR A 94 3.10 7.22 9.89
N LEU A 95 4.19 6.45 9.93
CA LEU A 95 4.22 5.08 9.42
C LEU A 95 3.10 4.19 10.01
N PRO A 96 2.73 4.27 11.31
CA PRO A 96 1.64 3.47 11.86
C PRO A 96 0.27 3.78 11.25
N LEU A 97 0.08 5.01 10.74
CA LEU A 97 -1.16 5.44 10.11
C LEU A 97 -1.30 4.93 8.67
N LEU A 98 -0.18 4.56 8.05
CA LEU A 98 -0.09 4.17 6.64
C LEU A 98 0.09 2.66 6.46
N CYS A 99 0.56 1.97 7.49
CA CYS A 99 0.80 0.53 7.45
C CYS A 99 -0.46 -0.28 7.71
N VAL A 100 -0.56 -1.41 7.02
CA VAL A 100 -1.55 -2.45 7.29
C VAL A 100 -0.87 -3.77 7.62
N LYS A 101 -1.56 -4.60 8.39
CA LYS A 101 -1.15 -5.97 8.68
C LYS A 101 -2.20 -6.97 8.18
N PRO A 102 -1.82 -8.23 7.95
CA PRO A 102 -2.78 -9.28 7.66
C PRO A 102 -3.77 -9.48 8.80
N GLU A 103 -4.96 -9.98 8.47
CA GLU A 103 -5.96 -10.36 9.47
C GLU A 103 -5.40 -11.39 10.46
N GLY A 104 -5.75 -11.24 11.74
CA GLY A 104 -5.27 -12.10 12.83
C GLY A 104 -3.91 -11.72 13.41
N VAL A 105 -3.19 -10.74 12.82
CA VAL A 105 -1.95 -10.20 13.39
C VAL A 105 -2.27 -9.07 14.37
N ALA A 106 -1.57 -9.02 15.51
CA ALA A 106 -1.77 -8.00 16.52
C ALA A 106 -1.52 -6.58 15.97
N ALA A 107 -2.38 -5.64 16.38
CA ALA A 107 -2.21 -4.22 16.10
C ALA A 107 -0.95 -3.65 16.80
N GLY A 108 -0.46 -2.51 16.32
CA GLY A 108 0.76 -1.88 16.83
C GLY A 108 2.03 -2.44 16.21
N LYS A 109 3.18 -2.20 16.83
CA LYS A 109 4.49 -2.65 16.32
C LYS A 109 4.83 -4.05 16.85
N ASP A 110 5.30 -4.96 15.99
CA ASP A 110 5.77 -6.28 16.40
C ASP A 110 7.14 -6.65 15.79
N TYR A 111 7.66 -7.83 16.11
CA TYR A 111 8.98 -8.30 15.67
C TYR A 111 9.01 -8.89 14.25
N ASP A 112 7.84 -9.11 13.64
CA ASP A 112 7.69 -9.79 12.34
C ASP A 112 7.38 -8.78 11.22
N TYR A 113 6.30 -8.03 11.41
CA TYR A 113 5.74 -7.05 10.50
C TYR A 113 6.16 -5.61 10.83
N GLY A 114 6.69 -5.35 12.02
CA GLY A 114 6.86 -3.98 12.49
C GLY A 114 5.49 -3.32 12.62
N TYR A 115 5.31 -2.13 12.04
CA TYR A 115 3.99 -1.51 11.88
C TYR A 115 3.16 -2.14 10.73
N GLY A 116 3.79 -2.87 9.81
CA GLY A 116 3.12 -3.53 8.67
C GLY A 116 3.64 -3.07 7.31
N LEU A 117 2.89 -3.36 6.26
CA LEU A 117 3.16 -2.95 4.89
C LEU A 117 2.53 -1.55 4.64
N PRO A 118 3.32 -0.51 4.35
CA PRO A 118 2.77 0.82 4.10
C PRO A 118 1.96 0.88 2.80
N TYR A 119 0.97 1.78 2.77
CA TYR A 119 0.05 2.01 1.64
C TYR A 119 -0.92 0.85 1.32
N GLY A 120 -1.41 0.18 2.37
CA GLY A 120 -2.21 -1.04 2.34
C GLY A 120 -3.13 -1.33 1.13
N PRO A 121 -4.41 -0.91 1.09
CA PRO A 121 -5.35 -1.35 0.06
C PRO A 121 -4.93 -0.98 -1.37
N PHE A 122 -4.20 0.12 -1.54
CA PHE A 122 -3.66 0.53 -2.84
C PHE A 122 -2.52 -0.39 -3.30
N VAL A 123 -1.73 -0.90 -2.36
CA VAL A 123 -0.71 -1.90 -2.64
C VAL A 123 -1.35 -3.25 -3.00
N ALA A 124 -2.43 -3.68 -2.33
CA ALA A 124 -3.20 -4.86 -2.72
C ALA A 124 -3.78 -4.73 -4.15
N GLN A 125 -4.29 -3.55 -4.50
CA GLN A 125 -4.78 -3.23 -5.83
C GLN A 125 -3.65 -3.17 -6.88
N ALA A 126 -2.46 -2.67 -6.52
CA ALA A 126 -1.31 -2.52 -7.40
C ALA A 126 -0.52 -3.82 -7.64
N VAL A 127 -0.43 -4.73 -6.66
CA VAL A 127 0.23 -6.05 -6.82
C VAL A 127 -0.70 -7.15 -7.30
N GLY A 128 -1.86 -6.80 -7.87
CA GLY A 128 -2.73 -7.74 -8.53
C GLY A 128 -3.55 -8.63 -7.60
N VAL A 129 -3.65 -8.32 -6.29
CA VAL A 129 -4.73 -8.85 -5.45
C VAL A 129 -6.00 -8.10 -5.84
N ARG A 130 -6.60 -8.53 -6.95
CA ARG A 130 -7.94 -8.10 -7.30
C ARG A 130 -8.83 -8.54 -6.14
N PRO A 131 -9.62 -7.66 -5.48
CA PRO A 131 -10.82 -8.16 -4.84
C PRO A 131 -11.54 -8.94 -5.95
N ALA A 132 -11.97 -10.17 -5.65
CA ALA A 132 -12.90 -10.85 -6.54
C ALA A 132 -14.07 -9.90 -6.70
N ILE A 133 -14.11 -9.16 -7.81
CA ILE A 133 -15.28 -8.42 -8.21
C ILE A 133 -16.26 -9.56 -8.42
N ASP A 134 -17.18 -9.73 -7.47
CA ASP A 134 -18.27 -10.67 -7.62
C ASP A 134 -19.08 -10.19 -8.82
N ILE A 135 -18.77 -10.76 -9.99
CA ILE A 135 -19.46 -10.47 -11.25
C ILE A 135 -20.98 -10.73 -11.09
N GLY A 136 -21.37 -11.58 -10.14
CA GLY A 136 -22.75 -11.80 -9.74
C GLY A 136 -23.46 -10.53 -9.25
N ALA A 137 -22.76 -9.63 -8.55
CA ALA A 137 -23.33 -8.38 -8.05
C ALA A 137 -23.49 -7.29 -9.12
N MET A 138 -22.75 -7.36 -10.23
CA MET A 138 -22.87 -6.41 -11.35
C MET A 138 -23.85 -6.88 -12.46
N LEU A 139 -24.14 -8.17 -12.54
CA LEU A 139 -25.11 -8.72 -13.50
C LEU A 139 -26.57 -8.40 -13.13
N THR A 140 -26.88 -8.26 -11.84
CA THR A 140 -28.24 -7.98 -11.34
C THR A 140 -28.87 -6.72 -11.94
N PRO A 141 -28.22 -5.54 -11.93
CA PRO A 141 -28.81 -4.34 -12.53
C PRO A 141 -28.90 -4.43 -14.06
N VAL A 142 -27.96 -5.08 -14.74
CA VAL A 142 -27.97 -5.20 -16.21
C VAL A 142 -29.12 -6.09 -16.69
N VAL A 143 -29.36 -7.21 -16.01
CA VAL A 143 -30.49 -8.09 -16.32
C VAL A 143 -31.82 -7.41 -16.00
N ALA A 144 -31.92 -6.65 -14.89
CA ALA A 144 -33.11 -5.89 -14.56
C ALA A 144 -33.45 -4.82 -15.61
N ILE A 145 -32.44 -4.08 -16.10
CA ILE A 145 -32.60 -3.08 -17.16
C ILE A 145 -33.00 -3.76 -18.50
N ALA A 146 -32.39 -4.89 -18.83
CA ALA A 146 -32.74 -5.65 -20.03
C ALA A 146 -34.19 -6.18 -19.99
N MET A 147 -34.63 -6.70 -18.84
CA MET A 147 -36.01 -7.18 -18.65
C MET A 147 -37.02 -6.02 -18.73
N LEU A 148 -36.72 -4.86 -18.16
CA LEU A 148 -37.55 -3.66 -18.29
C LEU A 148 -37.66 -3.17 -19.75
N GLY A 149 -36.58 -3.22 -20.52
CA GLY A 149 -36.59 -2.92 -21.95
C GLY A 149 -37.48 -3.88 -22.75
N ILE A 150 -37.45 -5.17 -22.42
CA ILE A 150 -38.29 -6.18 -23.08
C ILE A 150 -39.77 -6.01 -22.68
N MET A 151 -40.07 -5.70 -21.42
CA MET A 151 -41.43 -5.45 -20.96
C MET A 151 -42.04 -4.19 -21.61
N THR A 152 -41.28 -3.10 -21.70
CA THR A 152 -41.78 -1.86 -22.32
C THR A 152 -42.04 -2.01 -23.82
N THR A 153 -41.18 -2.76 -24.53
CA THR A 153 -41.37 -3.04 -25.96
C THR A 153 -42.50 -4.02 -26.26
N THR A 154 -42.74 -5.01 -25.39
CA THR A 154 -43.88 -5.93 -25.50
C THR A 154 -45.20 -5.23 -25.18
N MET A 155 -45.25 -4.37 -24.15
CA MET A 155 -46.44 -3.57 -23.85
C MET A 155 -46.75 -2.55 -24.96
N ALA A 156 -45.74 -1.87 -25.52
CA ALA A 156 -45.94 -0.93 -26.64
C ALA A 156 -46.49 -1.61 -27.91
N LYS A 157 -46.20 -2.90 -28.12
CA LYS A 157 -46.78 -3.68 -29.22
C LYS A 157 -48.19 -4.20 -28.93
N ALA A 158 -48.56 -4.38 -27.66
CA ALA A 158 -49.89 -4.84 -27.27
C ALA A 158 -50.97 -3.74 -27.36
N PHE A 159 -50.57 -2.46 -27.42
CA PHE A 159 -51.46 -1.30 -27.56
C PHE A 159 -51.53 -0.73 -29.00
N ARG A 160 -51.06 -1.49 -30.00
CA ARG A 160 -51.21 -1.18 -31.43
C ARG A 160 -52.17 -2.16 -32.10
#